data_AF-A0A937J742-F1
#
_entry.id   AF-A0A937J742-F1
#
_cell.length_a   1.000
_cell.length_b   1.000
_cell.length_c   1.000
_cell.angle_alpha   90.00
_cell.angle_beta   90.00
_cell.angle_gamma   90.00
#
_symmetry.space_group_name_H-M   'P 1'
#
loop_
_entity.id
_entity.type
_entity.pdbx_description
1 polymer ?
#
loop_
_entity_poly.entity_id
_entity_poly.type
_entity_poly.pdbx_seq_one_letter_code
_entity_poly.pdbx_strand_id
1 'polypeptide(L)'
;MKLVSSLIILVATIVFAPLAISQDLKMGESFEGNFNVDAMHTMDGSNYQIAASGEASEYGRVYLSYTFSNKLSLNEMGEFAGYAWTQNGEDIVTATLQGVWKKNGAVFDMYTFDAVSNGVINVATGELDLVNKTMKFKVAPLK
;
A
#
# COMPACT_ATOMS: atom_id res chain seq x y z
N MET A 1 -7.30 -49.40 -25.98
CA MET A 1 -8.50 -48.76 -25.38
C MET A 1 -8.18 -47.87 -24.18
N LYS A 2 -7.46 -48.34 -23.13
CA LYS A 2 -7.12 -47.52 -21.94
C LYS A 2 -6.31 -46.24 -22.23
N LEU A 3 -5.40 -46.28 -23.20
CA LEU A 3 -4.58 -45.12 -23.59
C LEU A 3 -5.43 -44.03 -24.27
N VAL A 4 -6.38 -44.45 -25.13
CA VAL A 4 -7.29 -43.54 -25.84
C VAL A 4 -8.31 -42.92 -24.89
N SER A 5 -8.84 -43.69 -23.92
CA SER A 5 -9.74 -43.13 -22.90
C SER A 5 -9.01 -42.15 -21.96
N SER A 6 -7.75 -42.44 -21.61
CA SER A 6 -6.94 -41.54 -20.79
C SER A 6 -6.63 -40.23 -21.54
N LEU A 7 -6.40 -40.30 -22.85
CA LEU A 7 -6.17 -39.12 -23.67
C LEU A 7 -7.43 -38.25 -23.81
N ILE A 8 -8.60 -38.88 -23.97
CA ILE A 8 -9.89 -38.16 -24.02
C ILE A 8 -10.19 -37.47 -22.69
N ILE A 9 -9.94 -38.14 -21.56
CA ILE A 9 -10.13 -37.56 -20.22
C ILE A 9 -9.20 -36.37 -20.01
N LEU A 10 -7.94 -36.47 -20.45
CA LEU A 10 -6.97 -35.37 -20.35
C LEU A 10 -7.35 -34.16 -21.21
N VAL A 11 -7.85 -34.39 -22.43
CA VAL A 11 -8.33 -33.30 -23.30
C VAL A 11 -9.57 -32.64 -22.70
N ALA A 12 -10.49 -33.42 -22.14
CA ALA A 12 -11.68 -32.89 -21.48
C ALA A 12 -11.33 -32.02 -20.25
N THR A 13 -10.34 -32.40 -19.43
CA THR A 13 -9.93 -31.60 -18.27
C THR A 13 -9.24 -30.28 -18.64
N ILE A 14 -8.50 -30.23 -19.75
CA ILE A 14 -7.89 -28.98 -20.23
C ILE A 14 -8.94 -28.02 -20.79
N VAL A 15 -9.94 -28.54 -21.51
CA VAL A 15 -11.02 -27.72 -22.11
C VAL A 15 -11.99 -27.17 -21.05
N PHE A 16 -12.18 -27.90 -19.94
CA PHE A 16 -13.03 -27.47 -18.81
C PHE A 16 -12.27 -26.77 -17.68
N ALA A 17 -10.99 -26.42 -17.87
CA ALA A 17 -10.30 -25.58 -16.90
C ALA A 17 -11.05 -24.23 -16.79
N PRO A 18 -11.45 -23.79 -15.59
CA PRO A 18 -12.06 -22.48 -15.45
C PRO A 18 -11.06 -21.42 -15.91
N LEU A 19 -11.45 -20.61 -16.90
CA LEU A 19 -10.72 -19.39 -17.24
C LEU A 19 -10.70 -18.54 -15.96
N ALA A 20 -9.54 -18.46 -15.32
CA ALA A 20 -9.35 -17.64 -14.14
C ALA A 20 -9.48 -16.18 -14.55
N ILE A 21 -10.66 -15.60 -14.34
CA ILE A 21 -10.86 -14.15 -14.38
C ILE A 21 -10.31 -13.63 -13.05
N SER A 22 -9.14 -13.00 -13.10
CA SER A 22 -8.59 -12.26 -11.95
C SER A 22 -9.29 -10.91 -11.85
N GLN A 23 -9.46 -10.43 -10.61
CA GLN A 23 -9.65 -9.00 -10.41
C GLN A 23 -8.34 -8.32 -10.75
N ASP A 24 -8.41 -7.31 -11.61
CA ASP A 24 -7.27 -6.46 -11.95
C ASP A 24 -7.64 -5.01 -11.65
N LEU A 25 -6.68 -4.28 -11.09
CA LEU A 25 -6.82 -2.86 -10.83
C LEU A 25 -6.14 -2.12 -11.98
N LYS A 26 -6.92 -1.38 -12.77
CA LYS A 26 -6.34 -0.56 -13.83
C LYS A 26 -5.60 0.60 -13.20
N MET A 27 -4.28 0.62 -13.35
CA MET A 27 -3.42 1.67 -12.80
C MET A 27 -2.93 2.64 -13.87
N GLY A 28 -2.66 3.87 -13.44
CA GLY A 28 -1.89 4.86 -14.18
C GLY A 28 -0.39 4.65 -14.10
N GLU A 29 0.35 5.64 -14.61
CA GLU A 29 1.81 5.65 -14.48
C GLU A 29 2.20 5.80 -13.01
N SER A 30 3.19 5.02 -12.58
CA SER A 30 3.64 5.03 -11.20
C SER A 30 4.68 6.13 -10.96
N PHE A 31 4.65 6.72 -9.78
CA PHE A 31 5.66 7.65 -9.29
C PHE A 31 6.17 7.25 -7.90
N GLU A 32 7.26 7.89 -7.46
CA GLU A 32 7.84 7.64 -6.14
C GLU A 32 7.48 8.75 -5.14
N GLY A 33 7.23 8.33 -3.90
CA GLY A 33 7.20 9.20 -2.73
C GLY A 33 8.35 8.84 -1.79
N ASN A 34 9.20 9.81 -1.48
CA ASN A 34 10.39 9.61 -0.65
C ASN A 34 10.31 10.50 0.59
N PHE A 35 10.29 9.87 1.77
CA PHE A 35 9.99 10.53 3.04
C PHE A 35 11.00 10.15 4.12
N ASN A 36 11.19 11.07 5.06
CA ASN A 36 11.91 10.84 6.31
C ASN A 36 10.94 10.80 7.49
N VAL A 37 11.17 9.89 8.42
CA VAL A 37 10.43 9.81 9.68
C VAL A 37 10.92 10.91 10.62
N ASP A 38 10.03 11.85 10.92
CA ASP A 38 10.30 13.00 11.77
C ASP A 38 10.13 12.64 13.26
N ALA A 39 9.09 11.86 13.57
CA ALA A 39 8.79 11.42 14.92
C ALA A 39 8.03 10.10 14.93
N MET A 40 8.23 9.32 16.00
CA MET A 40 7.44 8.15 16.33
C MET A 40 7.14 8.17 17.83
N HIS A 41 5.90 7.91 18.21
CA HIS A 41 5.50 7.79 19.60
C HIS A 41 4.38 6.77 19.78
N THR A 42 4.11 6.43 21.03
CA THR A 42 2.95 5.65 21.45
C THR A 42 2.46 6.19 22.79
N MET A 43 1.15 6.15 23.01
CA MET A 43 0.54 6.58 24.28
C MET A 43 0.09 5.39 25.14
N ASP A 44 -0.11 4.22 24.54
CA ASP A 44 -0.70 3.03 25.18
C ASP A 44 0.21 1.78 25.06
N GLY A 45 1.37 1.91 24.41
CA GLY A 45 2.31 0.82 24.16
C GLY A 45 1.85 -0.18 23.09
N SER A 46 0.70 0.05 22.46
CA SER A 46 0.06 -0.88 21.52
C SER A 46 -0.19 -0.25 20.15
N ASN A 47 -0.61 1.01 20.11
CA ASN A 47 -0.80 1.80 18.90
C ASN A 47 0.34 2.80 18.76
N TYR A 48 0.88 2.92 17.55
CA TYR A 48 2.06 3.75 17.29
C TYR A 48 1.71 4.84 16.29
N GLN A 49 2.06 6.08 16.63
CA GLN A 49 1.89 7.23 15.77
C GLN A 49 3.21 7.61 15.12
N ILE A 50 3.20 7.84 13.80
CA ILE A 50 4.35 8.27 13.01
C ILE A 50 4.02 9.57 12.31
N ALA A 51 4.94 10.53 12.36
CA ALA A 51 4.96 11.71 11.52
C ALA A 51 6.15 11.64 10.57
N ALA A 52 5.94 12.04 9.32
CA ALA A 52 6.99 12.06 8.31
C ALA A 52 6.77 13.19 7.31
N SER A 53 7.86 13.57 6.64
CA SER A 53 7.83 14.60 5.61
C SER A 53 8.78 14.25 4.47
N GLY A 54 8.45 14.71 3.27
CA GLY A 54 9.17 14.31 2.07
C GLY A 54 8.61 14.95 0.82
N GLU A 55 8.99 14.38 -0.32
CA GLU A 55 8.56 14.84 -1.64
C GLU A 55 7.90 13.67 -2.39
N ALA A 56 6.82 13.96 -3.13
CA ALA A 56 6.09 12.96 -3.92
C ALA A 56 5.69 13.52 -5.29
N SER A 57 6.60 13.43 -6.26
CA SER A 57 6.40 13.84 -7.66
C SER A 57 5.63 15.17 -7.80
N GLU A 58 4.49 15.18 -8.49
CA GLU A 58 3.64 16.35 -8.73
C GLU A 58 3.03 16.97 -7.45
N TYR A 59 2.91 16.20 -6.37
CA TYR A 59 2.43 16.70 -5.09
C TYR A 59 3.47 17.55 -4.36
N GLY A 60 4.74 17.57 -4.80
CA GLY A 60 5.80 18.31 -4.13
C GLY A 60 5.97 17.89 -2.67
N ARG A 61 6.08 18.87 -1.77
CA ARG A 61 6.30 18.62 -0.34
C ARG A 61 5.06 18.09 0.35
N VAL A 62 5.18 16.88 0.89
CA VAL A 62 4.07 16.19 1.56
C VAL A 62 4.43 15.92 3.02
N TYR A 63 3.45 16.15 3.90
CA TYR A 63 3.49 15.81 5.31
C TYR A 63 2.52 14.65 5.58
N LEU A 64 3.02 13.61 6.23
CA LEU A 64 2.30 12.38 6.52
C LEU A 64 2.12 12.23 8.03
N SER A 65 0.96 11.73 8.40
CA SER A 65 0.70 11.21 9.74
C SER A 65 0.07 9.82 9.62
N TYR A 66 0.53 8.89 10.44
CA TYR A 66 -0.01 7.53 10.51
C TYR A 66 -0.27 7.14 11.97
N THR A 67 -1.31 6.35 12.17
CA THR A 67 -1.55 5.58 13.38
C THR A 67 -1.59 4.10 12.99
N PHE A 68 -0.61 3.35 13.46
CA PHE A 68 -0.51 1.90 13.30
C PHE A 68 -1.23 1.22 14.47
N SER A 69 -2.03 0.20 14.13
CA SER A 69 -2.74 -0.65 15.07
C SER A 69 -2.64 -2.13 14.67
N ASN A 70 -3.09 -3.01 15.55
CA ASN A 70 -3.14 -4.44 15.31
C ASN A 70 -4.38 -5.07 15.95
N LYS A 71 -5.54 -4.86 15.32
CA LYS A 71 -6.85 -5.27 15.85
C LYS A 71 -7.01 -6.78 15.95
N LEU A 72 -6.28 -7.54 15.16
CA LEU A 72 -6.32 -9.01 15.16
C LEU A 72 -5.21 -9.65 16.00
N SER A 73 -4.39 -8.85 16.68
CA SER A 73 -3.27 -9.33 17.52
C SER A 73 -2.31 -10.25 16.78
N LEU A 74 -2.01 -9.94 15.52
CA LEU A 74 -1.12 -10.72 14.66
C LEU A 74 0.34 -10.36 14.91
N ASN A 75 1.25 -11.33 14.92
CA ASN A 75 2.64 -11.08 15.32
C ASN A 75 3.42 -10.19 14.36
N GLU A 76 3.10 -10.24 13.06
CA GLU A 76 3.93 -9.68 11.99
C GLU A 76 3.13 -8.83 11.00
N MET A 77 1.89 -8.49 11.31
CA MET A 77 1.08 -7.62 10.47
C MET A 77 0.00 -6.91 11.26
N GLY A 78 -0.56 -5.87 10.68
CA GLY A 78 -1.66 -5.12 11.25
C GLY A 78 -2.18 -4.10 10.25
N GLU A 79 -2.84 -3.08 10.76
CA GLU A 79 -3.46 -2.04 9.95
C GLU A 79 -2.95 -0.65 10.34
N PHE A 80 -3.15 0.32 9.46
CA PHE A 80 -2.91 1.72 9.77
C PHE A 80 -3.96 2.61 9.12
N ALA A 81 -4.19 3.75 9.77
CA ALA A 81 -4.91 4.89 9.23
C ALA A 81 -3.99 6.09 9.24
N GLY A 82 -4.05 6.92 8.21
CA GLY A 82 -3.21 8.09 8.08
C GLY A 82 -3.81 9.22 7.28
N TYR A 83 -3.07 10.31 7.22
CA TYR A 83 -3.41 11.53 6.50
C TYR A 83 -2.18 12.06 5.78
N ALA A 84 -2.37 12.52 4.55
CA ALA A 84 -1.40 13.32 3.83
C ALA A 84 -1.90 14.75 3.68
N TRP A 85 -0.99 15.69 3.74
CA TRP A 85 -1.23 17.09 3.45
C TRP A 85 -0.07 17.64 2.63
N THR A 86 -0.38 18.33 1.54
CA THR A 86 0.59 19.06 0.72
C THR A 86 0.07 20.44 0.38
N GLN A 87 1.01 21.36 0.19
CA GLN A 87 0.78 22.65 -0.43
C GLN A 87 1.78 22.86 -1.57
N ASN A 88 1.27 23.02 -2.78
CA ASN A 88 2.05 23.39 -3.96
C ASN A 88 1.56 24.74 -4.49
N GLY A 89 2.25 25.82 -4.09
CA GLY A 89 1.78 27.18 -4.35
C GLY A 89 0.51 27.51 -3.54
N GLU A 90 -0.57 27.84 -4.24
CA GLU A 90 -1.89 28.12 -3.65
C GLU A 90 -2.74 26.85 -3.48
N ASP A 91 -2.37 25.76 -4.16
CA ASP A 91 -3.14 24.52 -4.14
C ASP A 91 -2.79 23.71 -2.89
N ILE A 92 -3.83 23.39 -2.11
CA ILE A 92 -3.74 22.47 -0.97
C ILE A 92 -4.40 21.17 -1.37
N VAL A 93 -3.65 20.07 -1.31
CA VAL A 93 -4.17 18.72 -1.54
C VAL A 93 -4.00 17.90 -0.28
N THR A 94 -5.09 17.28 0.16
CA THR A 94 -5.10 16.35 1.29
C THR A 94 -5.49 14.95 0.83
N ALA A 95 -5.13 13.94 1.63
CA ALA A 95 -5.59 12.57 1.42
C ALA A 95 -5.81 11.84 2.76
N THR A 96 -6.71 10.86 2.75
CA THR A 96 -6.76 9.82 3.79
C THR A 96 -6.03 8.59 3.28
N LEU A 97 -5.24 7.97 4.16
CA LEU A 97 -4.37 6.84 3.82
C LEU A 97 -4.84 5.65 4.65
N GLN A 98 -5.26 4.56 4.02
CA GLN A 98 -5.83 3.41 4.74
C GLN A 98 -5.22 2.12 4.20
N GLY A 99 -4.58 1.36 5.08
CA GLY A 99 -3.78 0.24 4.64
C GLY A 99 -3.44 -0.77 5.71
N VAL A 100 -2.63 -1.73 5.28
CA VAL A 100 -2.06 -2.78 6.12
C VAL A 100 -0.56 -2.75 6.02
N TRP A 101 0.09 -3.18 7.10
CA TRP A 101 1.53 -3.36 7.15
C TRP A 101 1.87 -4.82 7.42
N LYS A 102 3.02 -5.26 6.94
CA LYS A 102 3.59 -6.58 7.21
C LYS A 102 5.08 -6.43 7.51
N LYS A 103 5.53 -7.06 8.58
CA LYS A 103 6.95 -7.11 8.93
C LYS A 103 7.71 -7.96 7.90
N ASN A 104 8.81 -7.42 7.41
CA ASN A 104 9.72 -8.07 6.47
C ASN A 104 11.16 -7.89 6.98
N GLY A 105 11.59 -8.80 7.86
CA GLY A 105 12.89 -8.68 8.53
C GLY A 105 12.98 -7.42 9.40
N ALA A 106 13.80 -6.46 8.97
CA ALA A 106 14.06 -5.20 9.67
C ALA A 106 13.16 -4.04 9.24
N VAL A 107 12.43 -4.19 8.11
CA VAL A 107 11.52 -3.17 7.58
C VAL A 107 10.07 -3.62 7.69
N PHE A 108 9.15 -2.68 7.47
CA PHE A 108 7.72 -2.93 7.41
C PHE A 108 7.21 -2.60 6.01
N ASP A 109 6.77 -3.62 5.29
CA ASP A 109 6.09 -3.43 4.00
C ASP A 109 4.71 -2.83 4.28
N MET A 110 4.31 -1.82 3.50
CA MET A 110 3.05 -1.10 3.62
C MET A 110 2.26 -1.21 2.31
N TYR A 111 0.95 -1.43 2.41
CA TYR A 111 0.03 -1.54 1.29
C TYR A 111 -1.20 -0.69 1.59
N THR A 112 -1.51 0.30 0.74
CA THR A 112 -2.54 1.31 1.05
C THR A 112 -3.37 1.71 -0.17
N PHE A 113 -4.62 2.08 0.12
CA PHE A 113 -5.51 2.79 -0.78
C PHE A 113 -5.76 4.18 -0.21
N ASP A 114 -5.41 5.19 -0.99
CA ASP A 114 -5.34 6.58 -0.55
C ASP A 114 -6.37 7.41 -1.30
N ALA A 115 -7.35 7.95 -0.57
CA ALA A 115 -8.37 8.81 -1.15
C ALA A 115 -7.89 10.26 -1.12
N VAL A 116 -7.62 10.83 -2.29
CA VAL A 116 -7.13 12.19 -2.46
C VAL A 116 -8.31 13.16 -2.62
N SER A 117 -8.19 14.34 -2.03
CA SER A 117 -9.21 15.42 -2.06
C SER A 117 -9.62 15.88 -3.46
N ASN A 118 -8.81 15.63 -4.48
CA ASN A 118 -9.12 15.89 -5.89
C ASN A 118 -9.90 14.75 -6.58
N GLY A 119 -10.32 13.72 -5.83
CA GLY A 119 -11.10 12.58 -6.33
C GLY A 119 -10.25 11.42 -6.88
N VAL A 120 -8.93 11.56 -6.92
CA VAL A 120 -8.02 10.47 -7.30
C VAL A 120 -7.95 9.45 -6.15
N ILE A 121 -7.96 8.16 -6.49
CA ILE A 121 -7.57 7.10 -5.55
C ILE A 121 -6.20 6.62 -5.96
N ASN A 122 -5.21 6.78 -5.08
CA ASN A 122 -3.89 6.22 -5.27
C ASN A 122 -3.80 4.86 -4.59
N VAL A 123 -3.12 3.91 -5.22
CA VAL A 123 -2.66 2.69 -4.58
C VAL A 123 -1.15 2.80 -4.40
N ALA A 124 -0.69 2.53 -3.20
CA ALA A 124 0.73 2.58 -2.90
C ALA A 124 1.22 1.32 -2.20
N THR A 125 2.43 0.91 -2.59
CA THR A 125 3.23 -0.08 -1.89
C THR A 125 4.50 0.58 -1.42
N GLY A 126 4.87 0.41 -0.16
CA GLY A 126 6.05 1.06 0.38
C GLY A 126 6.75 0.27 1.46
N GLU A 127 7.88 0.82 1.91
CA GLU A 127 8.70 0.28 2.97
C GLU A 127 8.93 1.35 4.02
N LEU A 128 8.61 1.03 5.27
CA LEU A 128 8.97 1.80 6.46
C LEU A 128 10.21 1.15 7.10
N ASP A 129 11.29 1.93 7.14
CA ASP A 129 12.53 1.58 7.82
C ASP A 129 12.74 2.55 8.99
N LEU A 130 12.48 2.05 10.20
CA LEU A 130 12.62 2.84 11.44
C LEU A 130 14.07 3.03 11.87
N VAL A 131 14.99 2.17 11.42
CA VAL A 131 16.42 2.28 11.74
C VAL A 131 17.03 3.43 10.94
N ASN A 132 16.77 3.45 9.64
CA ASN A 132 17.23 4.51 8.73
C ASN A 132 16.31 5.73 8.71
N LYS A 133 15.15 5.66 9.40
CA LYS A 133 14.13 6.73 9.47
C LYS A 133 13.61 7.12 8.10
N THR A 134 13.35 6.16 7.24
CA THR A 134 12.83 6.41 5.89
C THR A 134 11.49 5.74 5.66
N MET A 135 10.64 6.39 4.88
CA MET A 135 9.50 5.76 4.23
C MET A 135 9.60 6.00 2.73
N LYS A 136 9.51 4.93 1.94
CA LYS A 136 9.55 5.00 0.48
C LYS A 136 8.34 4.31 -0.09
N PHE A 137 7.64 4.98 -0.99
CA PHE A 137 6.44 4.45 -1.63
C PHE A 137 6.57 4.49 -3.14
N LYS A 138 6.12 3.42 -3.77
CA LYS A 138 5.71 3.42 -5.18
C LYS A 138 4.21 3.62 -5.22
N VAL A 139 3.76 4.66 -5.89
CA VAL A 139 2.38 5.12 -5.93
C VAL A 139 1.87 5.06 -7.36
N ALA A 140 0.62 4.63 -7.57
CA ALA A 140 -0.04 4.71 -8.87
C ALA A 140 -1.52 5.08 -8.70
N PRO A 141 -2.08 5.99 -9.52
CA PRO A 141 -3.50 6.30 -9.47
C PRO A 141 -4.32 5.17 -10.09
N LEU A 142 -5.50 4.88 -9.54
CA LEU A 142 -6.50 4.01 -10.16
C LEU A 142 -7.17 4.70 -11.36
N LYS A 143 -7.55 3.92 -12.36
CA LYS A 143 -8.23 4.33 -13.60
C LYS A 143 -9.60 3.68 -13.76
#